data_AF-A0A645HCM5-F1
#
_entry.id   AF-A0A645HCM5-F1
#
_cell.length_a   1.000
_cell.length_b   1.000
_cell.length_c   1.000
_cell.angle_alpha   90.00
_cell.angle_beta   90.00
_cell.angle_gamma   90.00
#
_symmetry.space_group_name_H-M   'P 1'
#
loop_
_entity.id
_entity.type
_entity.pdbx_description
1 polymer ?
#
loop_
_entity_poly.entity_id
_entity_poly.type
_entity_poly.pdbx_seq_one_letter_code
_entity_poly.pdbx_strand_id
1 'polypeptide(L)' 'MQDSDFIIAINKDESAPIMQIADVALVGDFKKVVPELIAQIKEAKN' A
#
# COMPACT_ATOMS: atom_id res chain seq x y z
N MET A 1 -8.07 -12.58 5.07
CA MET A 1 -8.31 -11.12 5.01
C MET A 1 -8.69 -10.56 6.37
N GLN A 2 -9.51 -11.24 7.19
CA GLN A 2 -9.78 -10.83 8.58
C GLN A 2 -8.69 -11.23 9.61
N ASP A 3 -7.75 -12.09 9.26
CA ASP A 3 -6.65 -12.51 10.16
C ASP A 3 -5.29 -11.87 9.78
N SER A 4 -5.30 -10.76 9.05
CA SER A 4 -4.08 -10.00 8.76
C SER A 4 -3.94 -8.87 9.76
N ASP A 5 -2.86 -8.87 10.55
CA ASP A 5 -2.64 -7.86 11.60
C ASP A 5 -2.40 -6.44 11.05
N PHE A 6 -2.05 -6.34 9.76
CA PHE A 6 -1.79 -5.05 9.11
C PHE A 6 -2.11 -5.11 7.60
N ILE A 7 -3.00 -4.22 7.15
CA ILE A 7 -3.47 -4.13 5.77
C ILE A 7 -3.06 -2.79 5.18
N ILE A 8 -2.33 -2.83 4.06
CA ILE A 8 -1.96 -1.65 3.27
C ILE A 8 -2.70 -1.69 1.94
N ALA A 9 -3.51 -0.67 1.65
CA ALA A 9 -4.20 -0.50 0.38
C ALA A 9 -3.53 0.58 -0.48
N ILE A 10 -3.27 0.29 -1.76
CA ILE A 10 -2.81 1.26 -2.76
C ILE A 10 -3.82 1.27 -3.90
N ASN A 11 -4.52 2.38 -4.08
CA ASN A 11 -5.50 2.53 -5.16
C ASN A 11 -5.42 3.93 -5.76
N LYS A 12 -5.74 4.07 -7.05
CA LYS A 12 -5.88 5.38 -7.70
C LYS A 12 -7.15 6.09 -7.28
N ASP A 13 -8.16 5.32 -6.89
CA ASP A 13 -9.46 5.80 -6.48
C ASP A 13 -9.56 5.86 -4.95
N GLU A 14 -9.68 7.08 -4.42
CA GLU A 14 -9.86 7.34 -2.99
C GLU A 14 -11.21 6.86 -2.46
N SER A 15 -12.22 6.73 -3.33
CA SER A 15 -13.58 6.34 -2.96
C SER A 15 -13.76 4.82 -2.83
N ALA A 16 -12.71 4.04 -3.12
CA ALA A 16 -12.78 2.60 -3.08
C ALA A 16 -13.03 2.08 -1.64
N PRO A 17 -13.98 1.14 -1.43
CA PRO A 17 -14.33 0.63 -0.10
C PRO A 17 -13.16 0.02 0.69
N ILE A 18 -12.14 -0.50 -0.01
CA ILE A 18 -10.93 -1.07 0.60
C ILE A 18 -10.11 -0.02 1.36
N MET A 19 -10.18 1.25 0.96
CA MET A 19 -9.45 2.36 1.60
C MET A 19 -9.97 2.64 3.01
N GLN A 20 -11.21 2.24 3.32
CA GLN A 20 -11.83 2.40 4.64
C GLN A 20 -11.52 1.23 5.58
N ILE A 21 -11.08 0.09 5.03
CA ILE A 21 -10.82 -1.14 5.78
C ILE A 21 -9.32 -1.31 6.07
N ALA A 22 -8.46 -0.69 5.26
CA ALA A 22 -7.01 -0.76 5.41
C ALA A 22 -6.49 0.12 6.56
N ASP A 23 -5.48 -0.35 7.27
CA ASP A 23 -4.76 0.41 8.30
C ASP A 23 -3.98 1.57 7.68
N VAL A 24 -3.43 1.35 6.48
CA VAL A 24 -2.76 2.38 5.69
C VAL A 24 -3.34 2.37 4.28
N ALA A 25 -3.92 3.49 3.88
CA ALA A 25 -4.48 3.68 2.55
C ALA A 25 -3.67 4.74 1.80
N LEU A 26 -3.14 4.40 0.63
CA LEU A 26 -2.32 5.28 -0.19
C LEU A 26 -2.96 5.48 -1.57
N VAL A 27 -3.18 6.74 -1.91
CA VAL A 27 -3.80 7.13 -3.17
C VAL A 27 -2.72 7.30 -4.22
N GLY A 28 -2.66 6.39 -5.17
CA GLY A 28 -1.59 6.40 -6.16
C GLY A 28 -1.62 5.23 -7.12
N ASP A 29 -0.78 5.31 -8.15
CA ASP A 29 -0.59 4.20 -9.07
C ASP A 29 0.28 3.12 -8.43
N PHE A 30 -0.32 1.95 -8.16
CA PHE A 30 0.41 0.79 -7.64
C PHE A 30 1.64 0.45 -8.50
N LYS A 31 1.61 0.71 -9.81
CA LYS A 31 2.76 0.44 -10.71
C LYS A 31 3.96 1.34 -10.47
N LYS A 32 3.76 2.51 -9.86
CA LYS A 32 4.84 3.42 -9.47
C LYS A 32 5.23 3.20 -8.01
N VAL A 33 4.23 3.11 -7.14
CA VAL A 33 4.42 3.00 -5.69
C VAL A 33 5.10 1.69 -5.29
N VAL A 34 4.68 0.55 -5.85
CA VAL A 34 5.24 -0.76 -5.50
C VAL A 34 6.74 -0.87 -5.81
N PRO A 35 7.23 -0.55 -7.03
CA PRO A 35 8.67 -0.64 -7.31
C PRO A 35 9.49 0.38 -6.50
N GLU A 36 8.97 1.57 -6.24
CA GLU A 36 9.64 2.57 -5.39
C GLU A 36 9.77 2.08 -3.94
N LEU A 37 8.70 1.51 -3.39
CA LEU A 37 8.70 0.90 -2.06
C LEU A 37 9.71 -0.25 -1.97
N ILE A 38 9.77 -1.12 -2.98
CA ILE A 38 10.75 -2.21 -3.04
C ILE A 38 12.18 -1.66 -3.09
N ALA A 39 12.44 -0.59 -3.84
CA ALA A 39 13.74 0.04 -3.92
C ALA A 39 14.17 0.60 -2.56
N GLN A 40 13.29 1.37 -1.90
CA GLN A 40 13.56 1.93 -0.57
C GLN A 40 13.77 0.84 0.49
N ILE A 41 12.98 -0.24 0.47
CA ILE A 41 13.16 -1.38 1.40
C ILE A 41 14.51 -2.06 1.18
N LYS A 42 14.96 -2.20 -0.07
CA LYS A 42 16.28 -2.75 -0.38
C LYS A 42 17.41 -1.84 0.11
N GLU A 43 17.28 -0.53 -0.04
CA GLU A 43 18.25 0.43 0.49
C GLU A 43 18.29 0.43 2.02
N ALA A 44 17.12 0.40 2.68
CA ALA A 44 17.03 0.41 4.14
C ALA A 44 17.48 -0.89 4.82
N LYS A 45 17.62 -1.99 4.07
CA LYS A 45 18.15 -3.28 4.57
C LYS A 45 19.67 -3.44 4.42
N ASN A 46 20.34 -2.49 3.77
CA ASN A 46 21.80 -2.43 3.68
C ASN A 46 22.38 -1.48 4.73
#